data_AF-A0A8K0P9D2-F1
#
_entry.id   AF-A0A8K0P9D2-F1
#
_cell.length_a   1.000
_cell.length_b   1.000
_cell.length_c   1.000
_cell.angle_alpha   90.00
_cell.angle_beta   90.00
_cell.angle_gamma   90.00
#
_symmetry.space_group_name_H-M   'P 1'
#
loop_
_entity.id
_entity.type
_entity.pdbx_description
1 polymer ?
#
loop_
_entity_poly.entity_id
_entity_poly.type
_entity_poly.pdbx_seq_one_letter_code
_entity_poly.pdbx_strand_id
1 'polypeptide(L)'
;MPKKLASMALKKDEVHTLSSRCLYPHAQHKAFMSQSIMKETGKKRRRKDGSKESVSKPACVIDYNRGMGGVHKQDQQLACFPVMRKFMKQYKKIFF
;
A
#
# COMPACT_ATOMS: atom_id res chain seq x y z
N MET A 1 20.06 -2.19 3.99
CA MET A 1 19.10 -1.96 5.10
C MET A 1 19.89 -1.76 6.39
N PRO A 2 19.58 -0.77 7.26
CA PRO A 2 20.29 -0.61 8.53
C PRO A 2 20.17 -1.87 9.38
N LYS A 3 21.30 -2.41 9.86
CA LYS A 3 21.34 -3.68 10.60
C LYS A 3 20.40 -3.68 11.81
N LYS A 4 20.24 -2.53 12.47
CA LYS A 4 19.32 -2.31 13.60
C LYS A 4 17.85 -2.57 13.25
N LEU A 5 17.39 -2.21 12.04
CA LEU A 5 15.99 -2.45 11.63
C LEU A 5 15.77 -3.89 11.14
N ALA A 6 16.80 -4.49 10.54
CA ALA A 6 16.72 -5.87 10.07
C ALA A 6 16.60 -6.89 11.21
N SER A 7 17.13 -6.54 12.40
CA SER A 7 17.08 -7.38 13.60
C SER A 7 15.82 -7.19 14.46
N MET A 8 14.92 -6.27 14.12
CA MET A 8 13.76 -5.96 14.96
C MET A 8 12.58 -6.89 14.64
N ALA A 9 11.97 -7.46 15.68
CA ALA A 9 10.67 -8.12 15.56
C ALA A 9 9.60 -7.04 15.44
N LEU A 10 9.04 -6.87 14.23
CA LEU A 10 8.12 -5.78 13.91
C LEU A 10 6.67 -6.21 14.18
N LYS A 11 5.92 -5.43 14.96
CA LYS A 11 4.47 -5.61 15.07
C LYS A 11 3.75 -4.95 13.89
N LYS A 12 2.54 -5.42 13.60
CA LYS A 12 1.70 -4.83 12.55
C LYS A 12 1.41 -3.36 12.88
N ASP A 13 1.62 -2.48 11.91
CA ASP A 13 1.43 -1.02 12.00
C ASP A 13 2.43 -0.28 12.92
N GLU A 14 3.53 -0.92 13.31
CA GLU A 14 4.57 -0.30 14.13
C GLU A 14 5.51 0.57 13.27
N VAL A 15 5.85 1.77 13.76
CA VAL A 15 6.68 2.75 13.03
C VAL A 15 7.96 3.02 13.81
N HIS A 16 9.11 2.83 13.17
CA HIS A 16 10.41 3.07 13.80
C HIS A 16 11.22 4.11 13.04
N THR A 17 11.53 5.21 13.71
CA THR A 17 12.28 6.33 13.14
C THR A 17 13.74 6.25 13.58
N LEU A 18 14.69 6.04 12.66
CA LEU A 18 16.13 6.01 12.99
C LEU A 18 16.78 7.41 12.98
N SER A 19 16.10 8.41 12.45
CA SER A 19 16.54 9.81 12.32
C SER A 19 15.29 10.69 12.19
N SER A 20 15.44 12.02 12.15
CA SER A 20 14.38 13.01 11.88
C SER A 20 13.59 12.76 10.58
N ARG A 21 14.01 11.78 9.78
CA ARG A 21 13.28 11.21 8.65
C ARG A 21 12.83 9.79 9.02
N CYS A 22 11.52 9.62 9.13
CA CYS A 22 10.87 8.41 9.63
C CYS A 22 11.11 7.21 8.71
N LEU A 23 11.18 5.98 9.25
CA LEU A 23 11.20 4.72 8.49
C LEU A 23 9.95 3.91 8.88
N TYR A 24 9.27 3.29 7.91
CA TYR A 24 8.00 2.60 8.15
C TYR A 24 8.08 1.11 7.82
N PRO A 25 8.18 0.24 8.82
CA PRO A 25 7.93 -1.17 8.63
C PRO A 25 6.43 -1.47 8.52
N HIS A 26 5.93 -1.86 7.33
CA HIS A 26 4.59 -2.44 7.19
C HIS A 26 4.65 -3.98 7.32
N ALA A 27 4.11 -4.55 8.40
CA ALA A 27 4.10 -6.00 8.59
C ALA A 27 2.96 -6.68 7.82
N GLN A 28 3.33 -7.40 6.76
CA GLN A 28 2.92 -8.77 6.41
C GLN A 28 3.90 -9.27 5.30
N HIS A 29 5.20 -9.29 5.59
CA HIS A 29 6.31 -9.69 4.67
C HIS A 29 6.96 -8.60 3.78
N LYS A 30 6.61 -7.31 3.87
CA LYS A 30 7.25 -6.25 3.04
C LYS A 30 7.57 -4.99 3.84
N ALA A 31 8.83 -4.80 4.22
CA ALA A 31 9.30 -3.55 4.83
C ALA A 31 9.47 -2.46 3.74
N PHE A 32 8.95 -1.25 3.99
CA PHE A 32 9.05 -0.13 3.03
C PHE A 32 9.85 1.03 3.65
N MET A 33 11.06 1.28 3.15
CA MET A 33 11.88 2.36 3.68
C MET A 33 11.66 3.64 2.87
N SER A 34 11.20 4.70 3.52
CA SER A 34 11.04 6.00 2.87
C SER A 34 11.19 7.13 3.87
N GLN A 35 12.03 8.10 3.53
CA GLN A 35 12.16 9.36 4.26
C GLN A 35 10.88 10.19 4.04
N SER A 36 9.97 10.23 5.02
CA SER A 36 8.74 11.00 4.87
C SER A 36 8.15 11.45 6.20
N ILE A 37 7.36 12.53 6.14
CA ILE A 37 6.61 13.08 7.26
C ILE A 37 5.35 12.23 7.50
N MET A 38 4.97 12.04 8.75
CA MET A 38 3.70 11.40 9.09
C MET A 38 2.54 12.34 8.77
N LYS A 39 1.55 11.85 8.02
CA LYS A 39 0.32 12.56 7.68
C LYS A 39 -0.88 11.81 8.25
N GLU A 40 -1.89 12.55 8.68
CA GLU A 40 -3.15 11.95 9.10
C GLU A 40 -3.91 11.41 7.88
N THR A 41 -4.49 10.22 8.02
CA THR A 41 -5.24 9.58 6.94
C THR A 41 -6.73 9.93 6.95
N GLY A 42 -7.21 10.70 7.94
CA GLY A 42 -8.63 10.96 8.20
C GLY A 42 -9.44 9.74 8.68
N LYS A 43 -8.82 8.56 8.77
CA LYS A 43 -9.44 7.31 9.23
C LYS A 43 -9.31 7.18 10.74
N LYS A 44 -10.38 6.72 11.41
CA LYS A 44 -10.36 6.37 12.83
C LYS A 44 -10.37 4.85 12.99
N ARG A 45 -9.47 4.33 13.82
CA ARG A 45 -9.43 2.91 14.21
C ARG A 45 -10.04 2.76 15.59
N ARG A 46 -10.84 1.70 15.78
CA ARG A 46 -11.37 1.34 17.09
C ARG A 46 -10.39 0.41 17.78
N ARG A 47 -9.96 0.76 18.99
CA ARG A 47 -9.13 -0.11 19.82
C ARG A 47 -9.99 -1.12 20.59
N LYS A 48 -9.35 -2.11 21.20
CA LYS A 48 -10.01 -3.18 21.97
C LYS A 48 -10.76 -2.64 23.20
N ASP A 49 -10.26 -1.56 23.79
CA ASP A 49 -10.83 -0.77 24.88
C ASP A 49 -12.00 0.13 24.44
N GLY A 50 -12.39 0.10 23.16
CA GLY A 50 -13.52 0.87 22.64
C GLY A 50 -13.20 2.32 22.26
N SER A 51 -12.02 2.83 22.62
CA SER A 51 -11.54 4.16 22.20
C SER A 51 -11.31 4.24 20.69
N LYS A 52 -11.42 5.46 20.13
CA LYS A 52 -11.16 5.74 18.71
C LYS A 52 -9.83 6.49 18.60
N GLU A 53 -8.88 5.94 17.85
CA GLU A 53 -7.60 6.59 17.54
C GLU A 53 -7.57 7.06 16.08
N SER A 54 -6.96 8.22 15.82
CA SER A 54 -6.69 8.66 14.45
C SER A 54 -5.55 7.84 13.86
N VAL A 55 -5.72 7.39 12.62
CA VAL A 55 -4.69 6.63 11.91
C VAL A 55 -3.79 7.61 11.16
N SER A 56 -2.52 7.67 11.54
CA SER A 56 -1.46 8.38 10.82
C SER A 56 -0.60 7.41 10.01
N LYS A 57 -0.23 7.79 8.79
CA LYS A 57 0.67 7.03 7.92
C LYS A 57 1.74 7.95 7.32
N PRO A 58 2.90 7.44 6.89
CA PRO A 58 3.87 8.25 6.20
C PRO A 58 3.31 8.78 4.88
N ALA A 59 3.63 10.03 4.54
CA ALA A 59 3.12 10.70 3.34
C ALA A 59 3.36 9.87 2.06
N CYS A 60 4.54 9.28 1.93
CA CYS A 60 4.89 8.45 0.77
C CYS A 60 3.96 7.24 0.57
N VAL A 61 3.47 6.64 1.66
CA VAL A 61 2.55 5.49 1.61
C VAL A 61 1.18 5.96 1.17
N ILE A 62 0.74 7.14 1.60
CA ILE A 62 -0.54 7.73 1.17
C ILE A 62 -0.48 8.03 -0.33
N ASP A 63 0.58 8.71 -0.77
CA ASP A 63 0.76 9.11 -2.16
C ASP A 63 0.92 7.91 -3.09
N TYR A 64 1.70 6.89 -2.67
CA TYR A 64 1.84 5.64 -3.40
C TYR A 64 0.50 4.90 -3.55
N ASN A 65 -0.25 4.72 -2.46
CA ASN A 65 -1.56 4.06 -2.51
C ASN A 65 -2.57 4.83 -3.36
N ARG A 66 -2.46 6.17 -3.42
CA ARG A 66 -3.31 7.00 -4.28
C ARG A 66 -3.08 6.72 -5.76
N GLY A 67 -1.82 6.50 -6.17
CA GLY A 67 -1.45 6.24 -7.57
C GLY A 67 -1.52 4.75 -7.99
N MET A 68 -1.33 3.81 -7.07
CA MET A 68 -1.18 2.37 -7.39
C MET A 68 -2.43 1.76 -8.05
N GLY A 69 -3.61 2.28 -7.76
CA GLY A 69 -4.87 1.71 -8.23
C GLY A 69 -5.21 1.98 -9.70
N GLY A 70 -4.45 2.82 -10.42
CA GLY A 70 -4.82 3.26 -11.77
C GLY A 70 -5.03 2.11 -12.77
N VAL A 71 -3.98 1.30 -12.97
CA VAL A 71 -4.01 0.14 -13.89
C VAL A 71 -5.06 -0.88 -13.48
N HIS A 72 -5.11 -1.22 -12.18
CA HIS A 72 -6.06 -2.19 -11.64
C HIS A 72 -7.52 -1.75 -11.83
N LYS A 73 -7.83 -0.46 -11.65
CA LYS A 73 -9.18 0.08 -11.86
C LYS A 73 -9.59 0.02 -13.32
N GLN A 74 -8.67 0.37 -14.23
CA GLN A 74 -8.91 0.27 -15.67
C GLN A 74 -9.17 -1.19 -16.07
N ASP A 75 -8.34 -2.12 -15.60
CA ASP A 75 -8.51 -3.56 -15.84
C ASP A 75 -9.84 -4.08 -15.26
N GLN A 76 -10.23 -3.63 -14.06
CA GLN A 76 -11.52 -3.96 -13.44
C GLN A 76 -12.70 -3.46 -14.27
N GLN A 77 -12.62 -2.25 -14.83
CA GLN A 77 -13.66 -1.71 -15.71
C GLN A 77 -13.78 -2.51 -17.01
N LEU A 78 -12.64 -2.91 -17.61
CA LEU A 78 -12.60 -3.76 -18.80
C LEU A 78 -13.15 -5.17 -18.51
N ALA A 79 -12.92 -5.70 -17.32
CA ALA A 79 -13.46 -6.99 -16.90
C ALA A 79 -14.99 -7.01 -16.79
N CYS A 80 -15.61 -5.87 -16.42
CA CYS A 80 -17.07 -5.76 -16.36
C CYS A 80 -17.74 -5.82 -17.73
N PHE A 81 -17.04 -5.45 -18.80
CA PHE A 81 -17.53 -5.44 -20.17
C PHE A 81 -16.55 -6.20 -21.07
N PRO A 82 -16.54 -7.54 -21.05
CA PRO A 82 -15.56 -8.31 -21.79
C PRO A 82 -15.73 -8.12 -23.30
N VAL A 83 -14.91 -7.24 -23.87
CA VAL A 83 -14.82 -7.01 -25.33
C VAL A 83 -14.17 -8.22 -26.03
N MET A 84 -13.35 -8.98 -25.29
CA MET A 84 -12.61 -10.13 -25.79
C MET A 84 -13.52 -11.32 -26.14
N ARG A 85 -13.40 -11.81 -27.38
CA ARG A 85 -14.05 -13.05 -27.84
C ARG A 85 -13.10 -14.24 -27.77
N LYS A 86 -13.63 -15.46 -27.79
CA LYS A 86 -12.83 -16.69 -27.86
C LYS A 86 -12.17 -16.80 -29.25
N PHE A 87 -10.84 -16.93 -29.30
CA PHE A 87 -10.07 -17.14 -30.52
C PHE A 87 -9.11 -18.32 -30.39
N MET A 88 -8.92 -19.06 -31.49
CA MET A 88 -7.91 -20.12 -31.59
C MET A 88 -6.48 -19.57 -31.68
N LYS A 89 -6.31 -18.39 -32.28
CA LYS A 89 -5.00 -17.76 -32.49
C LYS A 89 -4.81 -16.59 -31.52
N GLN A 90 -3.76 -16.63 -30.69
CA GLN A 90 -3.54 -15.66 -29.60
C GLN A 90 -3.32 -14.22 -30.08
N TYR A 91 -2.65 -14.01 -31.21
CA TYR A 91 -2.39 -12.65 -31.74
C TYR A 91 -3.66 -11.87 -32.05
N LYS A 92 -4.79 -12.55 -32.30
CA LYS A 92 -6.08 -11.88 -32.54
C LYS A 92 -6.62 -11.17 -31.30
N LYS A 93 -6.16 -11.51 -30.10
CA LYS A 93 -6.58 -10.90 -28.83
C LYS A 93 -6.09 -9.44 -28.67
N ILE A 94 -5.11 -9.00 -29.45
CA ILE A 94 -4.55 -7.63 -29.38
C ILE A 94 -5.50 -6.58 -29.99
N PHE A 95 -6.46 -7.01 -30.82
CA PHE A 95 -7.40 -6.13 -31.52
C PHE A 95 -8.73 -5.90 -30.77
N PHE A 96 -8.84 -6.37 -29.51
CA PHE A 96 -10.02 -6.25 -28.65
C PHE A 96 -9.62 -5.59 -27.34
#